data_AF-A0A1H2WAJ8-F1
#
_entry.id   AF-A0A1H2WAJ8-F1
#
_cell.length_a   1.000
_cell.length_b   1.000
_cell.length_c   1.000
_cell.angle_alpha   90.00
_cell.angle_beta   90.00
_cell.angle_gamma   90.00
#
_symmetry.space_group_name_H-M   'P 1'
#
loop_
_entity.id
_entity.type
_entity.pdbx_description
1 polymer ?
#
loop_
_entity_poly.entity_id
_entity_poly.type
_entity_poly.pdbx_seq_one_letter_code
_entity_poly.pdbx_strand_id
1 'polypeptide(L)'
;MDSKKEQQRSELHRTIWGIANDLRGAVDSSIQLRSKKELIAAFLHRVNVENPDDIDRSWKEFVSEEFEADFTDIVKTEHLKEQPAREFIESAFEHGELKTTGTVVDKFMPPVSRFGGARTGKKEGIITKLKGFFERYIDIWGT
;
A
#
# COMPACT_ATOMS: atom_id res chain seq x y z
N MET A 1 16.67 10.65 34.15
CA MET A 1 16.00 9.48 33.53
C MET A 1 15.92 9.59 32.00
N ASP A 2 16.33 10.74 31.44
CA ASP A 2 16.09 11.09 30.03
C ASP A 2 17.13 10.54 29.05
N SER A 3 18.39 10.37 29.48
CA SER A 3 19.49 9.94 28.60
C SER A 3 19.35 8.51 28.06
N LYS A 4 18.68 7.62 28.80
CA LYS A 4 18.50 6.21 28.40
C LYS A 4 17.38 6.05 27.37
N LYS A 5 16.28 6.81 27.51
CA LYS A 5 15.22 6.90 26.50
C LYS A 5 15.76 7.56 25.22
N GLU A 6 16.57 8.62 25.34
CA GLU A 6 17.19 9.30 24.20
C GLU A 6 18.15 8.38 23.41
N GLN A 7 18.94 7.56 24.12
CA GLN A 7 19.80 6.55 23.51
C GLN A 7 18.99 5.47 22.79
N GLN A 8 17.95 4.93 23.41
CA GLN A 8 17.07 3.95 22.77
C GLN A 8 16.38 4.53 21.53
N ARG A 9 15.93 5.79 21.56
CA ARG A 9 15.36 6.47 20.37
C ARG A 9 16.39 6.65 19.27
N SER A 10 17.61 7.05 19.63
CA SER A 10 18.71 7.23 18.67
C SER A 10 19.14 5.91 18.04
N GLU A 11 19.12 4.82 18.81
CA GLU A 11 19.48 3.48 18.36
C GLU A 11 18.37 2.86 17.51
N LEU A 12 17.11 3.04 17.91
CA LEU A 12 15.92 2.69 17.12
C LEU A 12 15.95 3.41 15.77
N HIS A 13 16.18 4.73 15.77
CA HIS A 13 16.33 5.53 14.55
C HIS A 13 17.49 4.99 13.70
N ARG A 14 18.66 4.69 14.28
CA ARG A 14 19.80 4.14 13.54
C ARG A 14 19.49 2.80 12.87
N THR A 15 18.86 1.86 13.58
CA THR A 15 18.50 0.53 13.06
C THR A 15 17.51 0.63 11.92
N ILE A 16 16.47 1.43 12.12
CA ILE A 16 15.46 1.72 11.11
C ILE A 16 16.05 2.37 9.87
N TRP A 17 16.93 3.36 10.06
CA TRP A 17 17.58 4.05 8.95
C TRP A 17 18.57 3.13 8.24
N GLY A 18 19.19 2.19 8.96
CA GLY A 18 19.98 1.09 8.42
C GLY A 18 19.15 0.19 7.50
N ILE A 19 18.00 -0.29 7.96
CA ILE A 19 17.08 -1.10 7.14
C ILE A 19 16.62 -0.32 5.89
N ALA A 20 16.25 0.95 6.04
CA ALA A 20 15.89 1.81 4.92
C ALA A 20 17.07 2.07 3.95
N ASN A 21 18.32 2.03 4.44
CA ASN A 21 19.53 2.22 3.65
C ASN A 21 19.96 0.94 2.90
N ASP A 22 19.83 -0.21 3.55
CA ASP A 22 20.09 -1.52 2.95
C ASP A 22 19.06 -1.84 1.88
N LEU A 23 17.81 -1.38 2.09
CA LEU A 23 16.81 -1.31 1.05
C LEU A 23 17.30 -0.40 -0.09
N ARG A 24 17.67 0.88 0.14
CA ARG A 24 18.17 1.82 -0.90
C ARG A 24 19.20 1.22 -1.88
N GLY A 25 20.17 0.44 -1.38
CA GLY A 25 21.22 -0.18 -2.22
C GLY A 25 20.69 -1.16 -3.28
N ALA A 26 19.52 -1.75 -3.06
CA ALA A 26 18.80 -2.61 -4.02
C ALA A 26 17.55 -1.94 -4.63
N VAL A 27 17.07 -0.83 -4.04
CA VAL A 27 15.71 -0.26 -4.20
C VAL A 27 15.59 0.95 -5.12
N ASP A 28 16.66 1.72 -5.35
CA ASP A 28 16.58 2.91 -6.22
C ASP A 28 16.28 2.60 -7.71
N SER A 29 16.23 1.32 -8.09
CA SER A 29 16.02 0.85 -9.46
C SER A 29 14.55 0.72 -9.90
N SER A 30 13.54 0.79 -9.00
CA SER A 30 12.12 0.58 -9.36
C SER A 30 11.12 1.43 -8.57
N ILE A 31 10.05 1.90 -9.24
CA ILE A 31 8.92 2.68 -8.66
C ILE A 31 8.25 1.92 -7.49
N GLN A 32 8.15 0.60 -7.61
CA GLN A 32 7.53 -0.26 -6.59
C GLN A 32 8.26 -0.19 -5.25
N LEU A 33 9.59 -0.26 -5.30
CA LEU A 33 10.42 -0.28 -4.11
C LEU A 33 10.46 1.10 -3.45
N ARG A 34 10.32 2.18 -4.23
CA ARG A 34 10.10 3.54 -3.70
C ARG A 34 8.80 3.64 -2.91
N SER A 35 7.69 3.12 -3.42
CA SER A 35 6.40 3.20 -2.72
C SER A 35 6.41 2.46 -1.38
N LYS A 36 7.11 1.31 -1.28
CA LYS A 36 7.24 0.58 -0.01
C LYS A 36 8.10 1.33 1.00
N LYS A 37 9.18 1.96 0.53
CA LYS A 37 10.04 2.80 1.36
C LYS A 37 9.27 3.99 1.95
N GLU A 38 8.39 4.61 1.16
CA GLU A 38 7.53 5.70 1.64
C GLU A 38 6.57 5.23 2.73
N LEU A 39 5.97 4.04 2.60
CA LEU A 39 5.10 3.46 3.64
C LEU A 39 5.87 3.21 4.95
N ILE A 40 7.08 2.64 4.86
CA ILE A 40 7.94 2.43 6.03
C ILE A 40 8.33 3.78 6.65
N ALA A 41 8.74 4.77 5.84
CA ALA A 41 9.08 6.11 6.34
C ALA A 41 7.90 6.79 7.05
N ALA A 42 6.70 6.67 6.49
CA ALA A 42 5.48 7.22 7.07
C ALA A 42 5.15 6.59 8.44
N PHE A 43 5.29 5.27 8.57
CA PHE A 43 5.13 4.58 9.86
C PHE A 43 6.06 5.15 10.93
N LEU A 44 7.33 5.33 10.59
CA LEU A 44 8.38 5.79 11.51
C LEU A 44 8.19 7.23 11.96
N HIS A 45 7.60 8.06 11.10
CA HIS A 45 7.23 9.43 11.45
C HIS A 45 5.98 9.48 12.33
N ARG A 46 5.03 8.57 12.13
CA ARG A 46 3.73 8.58 12.80
C ARG A 46 3.76 7.91 14.17
N VAL A 47 4.50 6.81 14.32
CA VAL A 47 4.47 5.99 15.53
C VAL A 47 5.68 6.29 16.42
N ASN A 48 5.44 6.96 17.54
CA ASN A 48 6.43 7.10 18.60
C ASN A 48 6.41 5.85 19.49
N VAL A 49 7.04 4.77 19.02
CA VAL A 49 7.07 3.51 19.77
C VAL A 49 8.03 3.62 20.95
N GLU A 50 7.48 3.68 22.17
CA GLU A 50 8.30 3.68 23.40
C GLU A 50 8.81 2.29 23.78
N ASN A 51 8.15 1.21 23.31
CA ASN A 51 8.49 -0.17 23.62
C ASN A 51 8.64 -1.02 22.35
N PRO A 52 9.81 -1.64 22.08
CA PRO A 52 10.03 -2.52 20.95
C PRO A 52 8.99 -3.64 20.78
N ASP A 53 8.40 -4.14 21.87
CA ASP A 53 7.38 -5.21 21.81
C ASP A 53 6.05 -4.76 21.18
N ASP A 54 5.79 -3.44 21.09
CA ASP A 54 4.58 -2.89 20.48
C ASP A 54 4.74 -2.62 18.97
N ILE A 55 5.96 -2.71 18.43
CA ILE A 55 6.27 -2.37 17.03
C ILE A 55 5.43 -3.23 16.07
N ASP A 56 5.35 -4.54 16.29
CA ASP A 56 4.65 -5.46 15.38
C ASP A 56 3.15 -5.17 15.32
N ARG A 57 2.52 -4.90 16.48
CA ARG A 57 1.11 -4.52 16.55
C ARG A 57 0.87 -3.17 15.88
N SER A 58 1.67 -2.16 16.23
CA SER A 58 1.54 -0.83 15.65
C SER A 58 1.80 -0.82 14.14
N TRP A 59 2.70 -1.67 13.65
CA TRP A 59 2.92 -1.86 12.22
C TRP A 59 1.69 -2.44 11.53
N LYS A 60 1.10 -3.51 12.08
CA LYS A 60 -0.12 -4.12 11.53
C LYS A 60 -1.30 -3.15 11.51
N GLU A 61 -1.50 -2.39 12.59
CA GLU A 61 -2.52 -1.35 12.67
C GLU A 61 -2.28 -0.24 11.65
N PHE A 62 -1.05 0.27 11.55
CA PHE A 62 -0.69 1.32 10.59
C PHE A 62 -0.89 0.87 9.13
N VAL A 63 -0.42 -0.32 8.78
CA VAL A 63 -0.59 -0.87 7.42
C VAL A 63 -2.06 -1.05 7.10
N SER A 64 -2.88 -1.51 8.06
CA SER A 64 -4.32 -1.63 7.87
C SER A 64 -5.00 -0.27 7.65
N GLU A 65 -4.61 0.77 8.40
CA GLU A 65 -5.13 2.13 8.23
C GLU A 65 -4.77 2.71 6.85
N GLU A 66 -3.50 2.60 6.44
CA GLU A 66 -3.02 3.10 5.15
C GLU A 66 -3.63 2.31 3.97
N PHE A 67 -3.75 0.99 4.10
CA PHE A 67 -4.42 0.15 3.10
C PHE A 67 -5.86 0.60 2.87
N GLU A 68 -6.63 0.78 3.94
CA GLU A 68 -8.02 1.22 3.85
C GLU A 68 -8.15 2.65 3.32
N ALA A 69 -7.25 3.55 3.69
CA ALA A 69 -7.21 4.92 3.19
C ALA A 69 -6.92 4.96 1.67
N ASP A 70 -5.87 4.27 1.23
CA ASP A 70 -5.47 4.20 -0.18
C ASP A 70 -6.55 3.53 -1.04
N PHE A 71 -7.13 2.42 -0.56
CA PHE A 71 -8.22 1.75 -1.27
C PHE A 71 -9.44 2.67 -1.39
N THR A 72 -9.82 3.34 -0.31
CA THR A 72 -10.92 4.30 -0.30
C THR A 72 -10.67 5.46 -1.27
N ASP A 73 -9.43 5.96 -1.37
CA ASP A 73 -9.07 7.00 -2.32
C ASP A 73 -9.24 6.54 -3.77
N ILE A 74 -8.79 5.32 -4.09
CA ILE A 74 -8.98 4.73 -5.44
C ILE A 74 -10.47 4.60 -5.76
N VAL A 75 -11.27 4.06 -4.83
CA VAL A 75 -12.72 3.90 -5.02
C VAL A 75 -13.39 5.25 -5.27
N LYS A 76 -13.04 6.29 -4.50
CA LYS A 76 -13.61 7.63 -4.66
C LYS A 76 -13.18 8.30 -5.97
N THR A 77 -11.88 8.31 -6.25
CA THR A 77 -11.28 8.97 -7.41
C THR A 77 -11.72 8.31 -8.73
N GLU A 78 -11.85 6.99 -8.74
CA GLU A 78 -12.29 6.26 -9.92
C GLU A 78 -13.81 6.03 -9.98
N HIS A 79 -14.55 6.43 -8.94
CA HIS A 79 -15.99 6.20 -8.77
C HIS A 79 -16.36 4.72 -8.91
N LEU A 80 -15.59 3.86 -8.26
CA LEU A 80 -15.82 2.41 -8.30
C LEU A 80 -17.02 2.04 -7.43
N LYS A 81 -17.67 0.93 -7.77
CA LYS A 81 -18.59 0.25 -6.87
C LYS A 81 -17.75 -0.44 -5.79
N GLU A 82 -17.87 0.06 -4.56
CA GLU A 82 -16.98 -0.32 -3.45
C GLU A 82 -16.95 -1.82 -3.17
N GLN A 83 -18.10 -2.42 -2.86
CA GLN A 83 -18.18 -3.84 -2.48
C GLN A 83 -17.53 -4.79 -3.51
N PRO A 84 -17.91 -4.79 -4.81
CA PRO A 84 -17.28 -5.69 -5.78
C PRO A 84 -15.82 -5.33 -6.10
N ALA A 85 -15.38 -4.09 -5.87
CA ALA A 85 -13.96 -3.74 -5.95
C ALA A 85 -13.17 -4.29 -4.76
N ARG A 86 -13.77 -4.28 -3.56
CA ARG A 86 -13.18 -4.85 -2.35
C ARG A 86 -13.02 -6.35 -2.46
N GLU A 87 -14.07 -7.06 -2.86
CA GLU A 87 -14.03 -8.51 -3.10
C GLU A 87 -12.94 -8.89 -4.13
N PHE A 88 -12.77 -8.07 -5.18
CA PHE A 88 -11.74 -8.27 -6.19
C PHE A 88 -10.32 -8.10 -5.61
N ILE A 89 -10.11 -7.06 -4.80
CA ILE A 89 -8.84 -6.80 -4.14
C ILE A 89 -8.52 -7.88 -3.11
N GLU A 90 -9.44 -8.20 -2.21
CA GLU A 90 -9.28 -9.26 -1.20
C GLU A 90 -8.89 -10.58 -1.86
N SER A 91 -9.59 -10.99 -2.91
CA SER A 91 -9.26 -12.19 -3.67
C SER A 91 -7.86 -12.11 -4.29
N ALA A 92 -7.43 -10.95 -4.80
CA ALA A 92 -6.09 -10.79 -5.34
C ALA A 92 -5.00 -11.00 -4.27
N PHE A 93 -5.21 -10.48 -3.05
CA PHE A 93 -4.29 -10.67 -1.94
C PHE A 93 -4.28 -12.11 -1.43
N GLU A 94 -5.44 -12.77 -1.33
CA GLU A 94 -5.53 -14.19 -0.97
C GLU A 94 -4.76 -15.11 -1.94
N HIS A 95 -4.80 -14.79 -3.24
CA HIS A 95 -4.17 -15.61 -4.28
C HIS A 95 -2.76 -15.15 -4.67
N GLY A 96 -2.29 -14.02 -4.13
CA GLY A 96 -0.99 -13.45 -4.50
C GLY A 96 -0.93 -12.89 -5.92
N GLU A 97 -2.06 -12.67 -6.60
CA GLU A 97 -2.09 -12.24 -8.00
C GLU A 97 -3.28 -11.31 -8.30
N LEU A 98 -2.99 -10.15 -8.91
CA LEU A 98 -4.00 -9.23 -9.43
C LEU A 98 -4.41 -9.59 -10.87
N LYS A 99 -5.48 -10.35 -11.01
CA LYS A 99 -6.02 -10.78 -12.32
C LYS A 99 -6.77 -9.65 -13.02
N THR A 100 -6.05 -8.92 -13.87
CA THR A 100 -6.58 -7.74 -14.60
C THR A 100 -7.12 -8.07 -16.00
N THR A 101 -6.93 -9.30 -16.47
CA THR A 101 -7.46 -9.78 -17.75
C THR A 101 -8.95 -10.11 -17.67
N GLY A 102 -9.68 -9.95 -18.78
CA GLY A 102 -11.09 -10.28 -18.87
C GLY A 102 -12.01 -9.15 -18.44
N THR A 103 -13.21 -9.48 -17.95
CA THR A 103 -14.31 -8.53 -17.67
C THR A 103 -14.55 -8.27 -16.18
N VAL A 104 -13.70 -8.78 -15.29
CA VAL A 104 -13.90 -8.64 -13.84
C VAL A 104 -13.89 -7.17 -13.41
N VAL A 105 -12.96 -6.37 -13.95
CA VAL A 105 -12.86 -4.93 -13.70
C VAL A 105 -14.12 -4.19 -14.17
N ASP A 106 -14.76 -4.64 -15.25
CA ASP A 106 -15.98 -4.02 -15.77
C ASP A 106 -17.16 -4.08 -14.78
N LYS A 107 -17.15 -5.02 -13.82
CA LYS A 107 -18.25 -5.22 -12.86
C LYS A 107 -18.37 -4.06 -11.86
N PHE A 108 -17.24 -3.48 -11.48
CA PHE A 108 -17.17 -2.41 -10.47
C PHE A 108 -16.82 -1.03 -11.05
N MET A 109 -16.66 -0.91 -12.37
CA MET A 109 -16.52 0.39 -13.03
C MET A 109 -17.83 1.22 -12.98
N PRO A 110 -17.73 2.56 -12.94
CA PRO A 110 -18.88 3.42 -13.17
C PRO A 110 -19.41 3.28 -14.61
N PRO A 111 -20.65 3.72 -14.89
CA PRO A 111 -21.13 3.86 -16.26
C PRO A 111 -20.21 4.80 -17.05
N VAL A 112 -19.69 4.32 -18.17
CA VAL A 112 -18.82 5.11 -19.06
C VAL A 112 -19.38 5.02 -20.47
N SER A 113 -19.26 6.11 -21.24
CA SER A 113 -19.65 6.11 -22.65
C SER A 113 -18.96 4.97 -23.39
N ARG A 114 -19.75 4.25 -24.20
CA ARG A 114 -19.26 3.15 -25.05
C ARG A 114 -18.65 3.66 -26.34
N PHE A 115 -18.75 4.96 -26.61
CA PHE A 115 -18.24 5.59 -27.82
C PHE A 115 -16.87 6.22 -27.59
N GLY A 116 -16.02 6.23 -28.62
CA GLY A 116 -14.76 6.98 -28.63
C GLY A 116 -13.65 6.42 -27.72
N GLY A 117 -13.69 5.15 -27.32
CA GLY A 117 -12.61 4.51 -26.56
C GLY A 117 -12.49 4.94 -25.09
N ALA A 118 -13.35 5.84 -24.61
CA ALA A 118 -13.33 6.37 -23.25
C ALA A 118 -13.41 5.26 -22.17
N ARG A 119 -14.21 4.22 -22.42
CA ARG A 119 -14.31 3.07 -21.52
C ARG A 119 -12.99 2.31 -21.40
N THR A 120 -12.29 2.09 -22.51
CA THR A 120 -11.01 1.36 -22.53
C THR A 120 -9.95 2.14 -21.76
N GLY A 121 -9.79 3.44 -22.03
CA GLY A 121 -8.82 4.27 -21.30
C GLY A 121 -9.13 4.37 -19.80
N LYS A 122 -10.41 4.48 -19.43
CA LYS A 122 -10.82 4.46 -18.00
C LYS A 122 -10.45 3.14 -17.34
N LYS A 123 -10.70 2.00 -18.01
CA LYS A 123 -10.35 0.67 -17.51
C LYS A 123 -8.84 0.51 -17.32
N GLU A 124 -8.04 0.96 -18.28
CA GLU A 124 -6.57 0.91 -18.18
C GLU A 124 -6.04 1.78 -17.02
N GLY A 125 -6.63 2.97 -16.82
CA GLY A 125 -6.30 3.83 -15.68
C GLY A 125 -6.60 3.16 -14.33
N ILE A 126 -7.79 2.56 -14.19
CA ILE A 126 -8.17 1.80 -12.99
C ILE A 126 -7.22 0.63 -12.76
N ILE A 127 -6.92 -0.16 -13.79
CA ILE A 127 -5.98 -1.28 -13.72
C ILE A 127 -4.60 -0.81 -13.25
N THR A 128 -4.12 0.31 -13.77
CA THR A 128 -2.80 0.87 -13.39
C THR A 128 -2.77 1.25 -11.91
N LYS A 129 -3.82 1.90 -11.40
CA LYS A 129 -3.93 2.25 -9.97
C LYS A 129 -4.02 1.02 -9.07
N LEU A 130 -4.86 0.05 -9.43
CA LEU A 130 -5.02 -1.19 -8.67
C LEU A 130 -3.73 -2.02 -8.66
N LYS A 131 -2.95 -2.03 -9.76
CA LYS A 131 -1.62 -2.65 -9.79
C LYS A 131 -0.66 -1.97 -8.83
N GLY A 132 -0.56 -0.65 -8.86
CA GLY A 132 0.29 0.11 -7.94
C GLY A 132 -0.09 -0.14 -6.47
N PHE A 133 -1.39 -0.16 -6.17
CA PHE A 133 -1.92 -0.51 -4.85
C PHE A 133 -1.52 -1.93 -4.44
N PHE A 134 -1.77 -2.92 -5.30
CA PHE A 134 -1.43 -4.32 -5.03
C PHE A 134 0.06 -4.51 -4.77
N GLU A 135 0.91 -3.96 -5.64
CA GLU A 135 2.36 -4.03 -5.52
C GLU A 135 2.89 -3.37 -4.25
N ARG A 136 2.25 -2.29 -3.78
CA ARG A 136 2.61 -1.60 -2.54
C ARG A 136 2.42 -2.49 -1.31
N TYR A 137 1.35 -3.29 -1.27
CA TYR A 137 0.94 -4.00 -0.05
C TYR A 137 1.18 -5.52 -0.07
N ILE A 138 1.37 -6.18 -1.23
CA ILE A 138 1.33 -7.66 -1.32
C ILE A 138 2.35 -8.40 -0.45
N ASP A 139 3.53 -7.83 -0.22
CA ASP A 139 4.57 -8.44 0.62
C ASP A 139 4.43 -8.10 2.11
N ILE A 140 3.46 -7.25 2.45
CA ILE A 140 3.24 -6.70 3.81
C ILE A 140 1.91 -7.21 4.37
N TRP A 141 0.92 -7.41 3.50
CA TRP A 141 -0.40 -7.90 3.84
C TRP A 141 -0.37 -9.42 4.06
N GLY A 142 -0.62 -9.88 5.30
CA GLY A 142 -0.73 -11.30 5.64
C GLY A 142 0.47 -11.92 6.37
N THR A 143 1.50 -11.14 6.73
CA THR A 143 2.59 -11.53 7.64
C THR A 143 2.35 -11.04 9.08
#